data_AF-A0A2V9ISZ1-F1
#
_entry.id   AF-A0A2V9ISZ1-F1
#
_cell.length_a   1.000
_cell.length_b   1.000
_cell.length_c   1.000
_cell.angle_alpha   90.00
_cell.angle_beta   90.00
_cell.angle_gamma   90.00
#
_symmetry.space_group_name_H-M   'P 1'
#
loop_
_entity.id
_entity.type
_entity.pdbx_description
1 polymer ?
#
loop_
_entity_poly.entity_id
_entity_poly.type
_entity_poly.pdbx_seq_one_letter_code
_entity_poly.pdbx_strand_id
1 'polypeptide(L)'
;MAGRRDEFPRDLRPLGQVQDSFIVATNAEGLWLIDQHVAHERVLFERHLHLRRERQVEGQRFLLPIVVELKPQQQAAFQDIAEELGANGFEVEPFGQRT
;
A
#
# COMPACT_ATOMS: atom_id res chain seq x y z
N MET A 1 16.01 22.17 25.36
CA MET A 1 16.50 21.61 24.09
C MET A 1 15.54 20.50 23.65
N ALA A 2 14.38 20.87 23.10
CA ALA A 2 13.43 19.92 22.55
C ALA A 2 13.81 19.67 21.08
N GLY A 3 14.40 18.52 20.78
CA GLY A 3 14.66 18.10 19.40
C GLY A 3 13.36 18.07 18.59
N ARG A 4 13.43 18.47 17.32
CA ARG A 4 12.35 18.38 16.34
C ARG A 4 11.81 16.94 16.33
N ARG A 5 10.70 16.69 17.02
CA ARG A 5 10.08 15.36 17.14
C ARG A 5 9.38 14.88 15.86
N ASP A 6 9.31 15.73 14.84
CA ASP A 6 8.44 15.51 13.68
C ASP A 6 9.20 15.29 12.36
N GLU A 7 10.54 15.27 12.36
CA GLU A 7 11.32 15.04 11.14
C GLU A 7 12.08 13.70 11.22
N PHE A 8 11.79 12.79 10.29
CA PHE A 8 12.47 11.49 10.20
C PHE A 8 13.94 11.70 9.80
N PRO A 9 14.92 11.04 10.45
CA PRO A 9 16.33 11.30 10.17
C PRO A 9 16.71 10.83 8.78
N ARG A 10 17.45 11.66 8.05
CA ARG A 10 17.90 11.36 6.68
C ARG A 10 19.20 10.55 6.63
N ASP A 11 19.84 10.37 7.77
CA ASP A 11 21.17 9.77 7.94
C ASP A 11 21.12 8.37 8.59
N LEU A 12 19.95 7.73 8.61
CA LEU A 12 19.79 6.37 9.14
C LEU A 12 20.56 5.35 8.31
N ARG A 13 21.44 4.60 8.97
CA ARG A 13 22.12 3.44 8.41
C ARG A 13 21.48 2.16 8.98
N PRO A 14 20.96 1.25 8.15
CA PRO A 14 20.45 -0.04 8.62
C PRO A 14 21.58 -0.91 9.16
N LEU A 15 21.32 -1.57 10.28
CA LEU A 15 22.22 -2.53 10.92
C LEU A 15 21.75 -3.97 10.74
N GLY A 16 20.44 -4.19 10.70
CA GLY A 16 19.85 -5.51 10.52
C GLY A 16 18.36 -5.53 10.81
N GLN A 17 17.83 -6.73 10.98
CA GLN A 17 16.43 -7.00 11.25
C GLN A 17 16.31 -7.98 12.43
N VAL A 18 15.23 -7.86 13.19
CA VAL A 18 14.91 -8.75 14.32
C VAL A 18 13.55 -9.38 14.09
N GLN A 19 13.52 -10.72 14.09
CA GLN A 19 12.31 -11.55 14.03
C GLN A 19 11.33 -11.14 12.93
N ASP A 20 11.83 -10.71 11.78
CA ASP A 20 11.02 -10.24 10.65
C ASP A 20 9.98 -9.15 11.01
N SER A 21 10.22 -8.40 12.09
CA SER A 21 9.25 -7.46 12.66
C SER A 21 9.82 -6.06 12.79
N PHE A 22 11.10 -5.95 13.15
CA PHE A 22 11.76 -4.67 13.34
C PHE A 22 13.02 -4.53 12.50
N ILE A 23 13.20 -3.36 11.90
CA ILE A 23 14.48 -2.92 11.34
C ILE A 23 15.24 -2.17 12.43
N VAL A 24 16.49 -2.57 12.65
CA VAL A 24 17.41 -1.88 13.55
C VAL A 24 18.31 -0.99 12.70
N ALA A 25 18.37 0.30 13.02
CA ALA A 25 19.19 1.29 12.31
C ALA A 25 19.93 2.18 13.30
N THR A 26 20.93 2.92 12.83
CA THR A 26 21.68 3.87 13.65
C THR A 26 22.04 5.13 12.88
N ASN A 27 22.21 6.23 13.59
CA ASN A 27 22.80 7.47 13.10
C ASN A 27 23.70 8.11 14.17
N ALA A 28 24.16 9.34 13.94
CA ALA A 28 25.04 10.04 14.89
C ALA A 28 24.41 10.26 16.28
N GLU A 29 23.08 10.23 16.38
CA GLU A 29 22.34 10.45 17.62
C GLU A 29 22.07 9.16 18.40
N GLY A 30 22.11 7.99 17.75
CA GLY A 30 21.99 6.70 18.42
C GLY A 30 21.35 5.59 17.60
N LEU A 31 20.59 4.73 18.28
CA LEU A 31 19.92 3.56 17.73
C LEU A 31 18.43 3.84 17.48
N TRP A 32 17.92 3.29 16.38
CA TRP A 32 16.52 3.36 15.97
C TRP A 32 15.97 1.95 15.83
N LEU A 33 14.76 1.76 16.36
CA LEU A 33 13.97 0.54 16.17
C LEU A 33 12.71 0.91 15.39
N ILE A 34 12.58 0.37 14.20
CA ILE A 34 11.53 0.72 13.25
C ILE A 34 10.64 -0.51 13.08
N ASP A 35 9.33 -0.37 13.36
CA ASP A 35 8.35 -1.40 13.01
C ASP A 35 8.26 -1.51 11.50
N GLN A 36 8.67 -2.67 10.97
CA GLN A 36 8.78 -2.88 9.53
C GLN A 36 7.41 -2.91 8.86
N HIS A 37 6.41 -3.50 9.50
CA HIS A 37 5.07 -3.64 8.94
C HIS A 37 4.41 -2.28 8.79
N VAL A 38 4.40 -1.49 9.86
CA VAL A 38 3.83 -0.14 9.86
C VAL A 38 4.59 0.79 8.91
N ALA A 39 5.92 0.71 8.88
CA ALA A 39 6.73 1.52 7.96
C ALA A 39 6.44 1.15 6.49
N HIS A 40 6.34 -0.14 6.18
CA HIS A 40 6.05 -0.62 4.83
C HIS A 40 4.66 -0.17 4.36
N GLU A 41 3.63 -0.36 5.19
CA GLU A 41 2.27 0.09 4.87
C GLU A 41 2.19 1.60 4.66
N ARG A 42 2.87 2.39 5.50
CA ARG A 42 2.92 3.85 5.37
C ARG A 42 3.54 4.29 4.04
N VAL A 43 4.67 3.68 3.66
CA VAL A 43 5.35 3.99 2.39
C VAL A 43 4.46 3.63 1.20
N LEU A 44 3.84 2.45 1.21
CA LEU A 44 2.93 2.02 0.15
C LEU A 44 1.70 2.93 0.04
N PHE A 45 1.08 3.27 1.17
CA PHE A 45 -0.10 4.13 1.21
C PHE A 45 0.20 5.53 0.66
N GLU A 46 1.27 6.18 1.13
CA GLU A 46 1.62 7.54 0.67
C GLU A 46 2.01 7.55 -0.81
N ARG A 47 2.73 6.53 -1.29
CA ARG A 47 3.04 6.37 -2.71
C ARG A 47 1.76 6.22 -3.53
N HIS A 48 0.85 5.35 -3.12
CA HIS A 48 -0.42 5.14 -3.81
C HIS A 48 -1.27 6.42 -3.82
N LEU A 49 -1.37 7.10 -2.68
CA LEU A 49 -2.12 8.35 -2.55
C LEU A 49 -1.57 9.45 -3.47
N HIS A 50 -0.24 9.52 -3.63
CA HIS A 50 0.41 10.43 -4.56
C HIS A 50 0.05 10.10 -6.02
N LEU A 51 0.20 8.84 -6.45
CA LEU A 51 -0.18 8.40 -7.80
C LEU A 51 -1.68 8.62 -8.09
N ARG A 52 -2.55 8.38 -7.10
CA ARG A 52 -4.00 8.65 -7.19
C ARG A 52 -4.29 10.12 -7.43
N ARG A 53 -3.63 11.02 -6.70
CA ARG A 53 -3.78 12.48 -6.87
C ARG A 53 -3.35 12.94 -8.26
N GLU A 54 -2.32 12.32 -8.82
CA GLU A 54 -1.82 12.63 -10.16
C GLU A 54 -2.56 11.90 -11.29
N ARG A 55 -3.52 11.02 -10.95
CA ARG A 55 -4.21 10.12 -11.90
C ARG A 55 -3.24 9.25 -12.70
N GLN A 56 -2.14 8.84 -12.07
CA GLN A 56 -1.07 8.01 -12.63
C GLN A 56 -1.00 6.64 -11.96
N VAL A 57 -2.11 6.14 -11.41
CA VAL A 57 -2.13 4.80 -10.84
C VAL A 57 -2.02 3.79 -11.98
N GLU A 58 -0.95 3.01 -11.95
CA GLU A 58 -0.69 1.94 -12.91
C GLU A 58 -1.27 0.63 -12.38
N GLY A 59 -1.90 -0.12 -13.28
CA GLY A 59 -2.34 -1.49 -13.02
C GLY A 59 -1.39 -2.50 -13.66
N GLN A 60 -1.20 -3.65 -13.01
CA GLN A 60 -0.54 -4.79 -13.63
C GLN A 60 -1.61 -5.81 -14.03
N ARG A 61 -1.75 -6.06 -15.33
CA ARG A 61 -2.60 -7.16 -15.82
C ARG A 61 -2.00 -8.50 -15.42
N PHE A 62 -2.85 -9.39 -14.91
CA PHE A 62 -2.46 -10.77 -14.70
C PHE A 62 -2.28 -11.50 -16.02
N LEU A 63 -1.41 -12.50 -16.04
CA LEU A 63 -1.24 -13.40 -17.19
C LEU A 63 -2.53 -14.16 -17.50
N LEU A 64 -3.25 -14.55 -16.46
CA LEU A 64 -4.56 -15.19 -16.52
C LEU A 64 -5.54 -14.36 -15.67
N PRO A 65 -6.71 -13.99 -16.20
CA PRO A 65 -7.74 -13.33 -15.41
C PRO A 65 -8.17 -14.20 -14.24
N ILE A 66 -8.46 -13.55 -13.11
CA ILE A 66 -9.02 -14.22 -11.93
C ILE A 66 -10.53 -14.03 -11.96
N VAL A 67 -11.25 -15.15 -12.01
CA VAL A 67 -12.71 -15.17 -11.99
C VAL A 67 -13.18 -15.19 -10.53
N VAL A 68 -14.04 -14.24 -10.15
CA VAL A 68 -14.52 -14.09 -8.78
C VAL A 68 -16.04 -14.19 -8.74
N GLU A 69 -16.57 -15.21 -8.06
CA GLU A 69 -18.02 -15.33 -7.87
C GLU A 69 -18.53 -14.39 -6.79
N LEU A 70 -19.50 -13.54 -7.14
CA LEU A 70 -20.12 -12.60 -6.22
C LEU A 70 -21.49 -13.11 -5.72
N LYS A 71 -21.76 -12.90 -4.43
CA LYS A 71 -23.11 -12.98 -3.88
C LYS A 71 -23.94 -11.79 -4.38
N PRO A 72 -25.28 -11.86 -4.42
CA PRO A 72 -26.12 -10.77 -4.89
C PRO A 72 -25.83 -9.41 -4.22
N GLN A 73 -25.54 -9.40 -2.92
CA GLN A 73 -25.19 -8.17 -2.19
C GLN A 73 -23.83 -7.61 -2.60
N GLN A 74 -22.87 -8.49 -2.93
CA GLN A 74 -21.55 -8.08 -3.41
C GLN A 74 -21.60 -7.57 -4.85
N GLN A 75 -22.51 -8.12 -5.68
CA GLN A 75 -22.74 -7.61 -7.04
C GLN A 75 -23.23 -6.16 -7.01
N ALA A 76 -24.17 -5.84 -6.11
CA ALA A 76 -24.65 -4.47 -5.93
C ALA A 76 -23.52 -3.55 -5.47
N ALA A 77 -22.75 -3.95 -4.44
CA ALA A 77 -21.60 -3.17 -3.99
C ALA A 77 -20.53 -2.99 -5.07
N PHE A 78 -20.29 -4.01 -5.90
CA PHE A 78 -19.36 -3.95 -7.02
C PHE A 78 -19.77 -2.88 -8.03
N GLN A 79 -21.05 -2.79 -8.36
CA GLN A 79 -21.56 -1.76 -9.28
C GLN A 79 -21.28 -0.35 -8.74
N ASP A 80 -21.35 -0.16 -7.42
CA ASP A 80 -21.08 1.13 -6.79
C ASP A 80 -19.59 1.51 -6.77
N ILE A 81 -18.67 0.53 -6.78
CA ILE A 81 -17.22 0.76 -6.65
C ILE A 81 -16.41 0.45 -7.92
N ALA A 82 -17.03 -0.01 -9.00
CA ALA A 82 -16.31 -0.46 -10.21
C ALA A 82 -15.41 0.64 -10.80
N GLU A 83 -15.90 1.88 -10.86
CA GLU A 83 -15.11 3.03 -11.32
C GLU A 83 -13.94 3.33 -10.36
N GLU A 84 -14.20 3.22 -9.06
CA GLU A 84 -13.20 3.43 -8.02
C GLU A 84 -12.09 2.36 -8.07
N LEU A 85 -12.43 1.10 -8.36
CA LEU A 85 -11.46 0.04 -8.62
C LEU A 85 -10.57 0.38 -9.81
N GLY A 86 -11.16 0.83 -10.92
CA GLY A 86 -10.43 1.30 -12.11
C GLY A 86 -9.46 2.43 -11.79
N ALA A 87 -9.93 3.43 -11.05
CA ALA A 87 -9.10 4.55 -10.64
C ALA A 87 -7.98 4.15 -9.64
N ASN A 88 -8.06 2.96 -9.02
CA ASN A 88 -7.02 2.37 -8.17
C ASN A 88 -6.16 1.32 -8.91
N GLY A 89 -6.24 1.23 -10.24
CA GLY A 89 -5.39 0.36 -11.06
C GLY A 89 -5.92 -1.07 -11.25
N PHE A 90 -7.16 -1.35 -10.85
CA PHE A 90 -7.79 -2.64 -11.08
C PHE A 90 -8.62 -2.62 -12.37
N GLU A 91 -8.34 -3.56 -13.26
CA GLU A 91 -9.19 -3.83 -14.41
C GLU A 91 -10.17 -4.95 -14.04
N VAL A 92 -11.45 -4.61 -14.08
CA VAL A 92 -12.56 -5.51 -13.71
C VAL A 92 -13.62 -5.44 -14.80
N GLU A 93 -14.15 -6.61 -15.16
CA GLU A 93 -15.21 -6.73 -16.15
C GLU A 93 -16.26 -7.74 -15.65
N PRO A 94 -17.56 -7.49 -15.86
CA PRO A 94 -18.59 -8.48 -15.59
C PRO A 94 -18.45 -9.69 -16.51
N PHE A 95 -18.56 -10.88 -15.94
CA PHE A 95 -18.52 -12.15 -16.64
C PHE A 95 -19.78 -12.98 -16.30
N GLY A 96 -20.78 -12.97 -17.19
CA GLY A 96 -22.05 -13.66 -16.93
C GLY A 96 -22.92 -12.94 -15.89
N GLN A 97 -23.77 -13.68 -15.16
CA GLN A 97 -24.76 -13.08 -14.25
C GLN A 97 -24.24 -12.83 -12.82
N ARG A 98 -23.15 -13.47 -12.41
CA ARG A 98 -22.68 -13.50 -11.01
C ARG A 98 -21.15 -13.51 -10.87
N THR A 99 -20.45 -13.15 -11.93
CA THR A 99 -19.01 -13.29 -12.04
C THR A 99 -18.40 -12.08 -12.72
#